data_AF-A0A3M2BQ44-F1
#
_entry.id   AF-A0A3M2BQ44-F1
#
_cell.length_a   1.000
_cell.length_b   1.000
_cell.length_c   1.000
_cell.angle_alpha   90.00
_cell.angle_beta   90.00
_cell.angle_gamma   90.00
#
_symmetry.space_group_name_H-M   'P 1'
#
loop_
_entity.id
_entity.type
_entity.pdbx_description
1 polymer ?
#
loop_
_entity_poly.entity_id
_entity_poly.type
_entity_poly.pdbx_seq_one_letter_code
_entity_poly.pdbx_strand_id
1 'polypeptide(L)' 'EENLFGHLVYGLAAAPVRHTVARGRVLYEDFRHRTVDPEALAGRAGELAPELWRRFHALGWGTPFLGD' A
#
# COMPACT_ATOMS: atom_id res chain seq x y z
N GLU A 1 -12.53 -18.42 22.29
CA GLU A 1 -11.62 -17.46 22.96
C GLU A 1 -10.19 -17.47 22.41
N GLU A 2 -9.66 -18.63 22.00
CA GLU A 2 -8.25 -18.82 21.58
C GLU A 2 -7.73 -17.91 20.44
N ASN A 3 -8.60 -17.24 19.67
CA ASN A 3 -8.23 -16.36 18.55
C ASN A 3 -8.68 -14.90 18.73
N LEU A 4 -9.26 -14.53 19.88
CA LEU A 4 -9.78 -13.19 20.13
C LEU A 4 -8.68 -12.11 20.04
N PHE A 5 -7.50 -12.41 20.59
CA PHE A 5 -6.34 -11.52 20.50
C PHE A 5 -5.90 -11.30 19.04
N GLY A 6 -5.90 -12.35 18.23
CA GLY A 6 -5.61 -12.24 16.79
C GLY A 6 -6.63 -11.34 16.08
N HIS A 7 -7.92 -11.55 16.32
CA HIS A 7 -8.97 -10.69 15.77
C HIS A 7 -8.87 -9.24 16.24
N LEU A 8 -8.47 -9.00 17.48
CA LEU A 8 -8.24 -7.66 18.00
C LEU A 8 -7.05 -6.99 17.30
N VAL A 9 -5.90 -7.67 17.23
CA VAL A 9 -4.68 -7.11 16.62
C VAL A 9 -4.88 -6.86 15.12
N TYR A 10 -5.40 -7.85 14.38
CA TYR A 10 -5.60 -7.70 12.94
C TYR A 10 -6.79 -6.80 12.61
N GLY A 11 -7.85 -6.82 13.42
CA GLY A 11 -8.99 -5.93 13.27
C GLY A 11 -8.61 -4.47 13.49
N LEU A 12 -7.79 -4.19 14.51
CA LEU A 12 -7.24 -2.85 14.74
C LEU A 12 -6.20 -2.45 13.68
N ALA A 13 -5.36 -3.38 13.22
CA ALA A 13 -4.38 -3.10 12.17
C ALA A 13 -5.03 -2.77 10.81
N ALA A 14 -6.20 -3.35 10.54
CA ALA A 14 -6.99 -3.06 9.35
C ALA A 14 -7.98 -1.90 9.55
N ALA A 15 -8.09 -1.35 10.77
CA ALA A 15 -9.03 -0.27 11.04
C ALA A 15 -8.62 0.99 10.23
N PRO A 16 -9.58 1.71 9.62
CA PRO A 16 -9.28 2.94 8.90
C PRO A 16 -8.58 3.94 9.82
N VAL A 17 -7.34 4.28 9.47
CA VAL A 17 -6.60 5.35 10.15
C VAL A 17 -7.34 6.65 9.88
N ARG A 18 -7.74 7.38 10.93
CA ARG A 18 -8.43 8.68 10.75
C ARG A 18 -7.47 9.84 10.47
N HIS A 19 -6.30 9.81 11.11
CA HIS A 19 -5.28 10.86 11.00
C HIS A 19 -3.88 10.26 10.94
N THR A 20 -3.00 10.83 10.11
CA THR A 20 -1.59 10.46 10.03
C THR A 20 -0.71 11.70 10.09
N VAL A 21 0.23 11.72 11.04
CA VAL A 21 1.25 12.77 11.17
C VAL A 21 2.62 12.13 10.99
N ALA A 22 3.45 12.71 10.11
CA ALA A 22 4.84 12.31 9.94
C ALA A 22 5.72 13.55 9.84
N ARG A 23 6.87 13.54 10.54
CA ARG A 23 7.83 14.66 10.56
C ARG A 23 7.16 16.02 10.84
N GLY A 24 6.20 16.05 11.76
CA GLY A 24 5.48 17.26 12.15
C GLY A 24 4.45 17.77 11.12
N ARG A 25 4.08 16.97 10.11
CA ARG A 25 3.10 17.35 9.08
C ARG A 25 1.90 16.40 9.09
N VAL A 26 0.70 16.95 8.97
CA VAL A 26 -0.54 16.18 8.79
C VAL A 26 -0.62 15.73 7.33
N LEU A 27 -0.57 14.42 7.11
CA LEU A 27 -0.59 13.81 5.76
C LEU A 27 -1.99 13.29 5.38
N TYR A 28 -2.75 12.87 6.38
CA TYR A 28 -4.10 12.32 6.27
C TYR A 28 -4.93 12.83 7.45
N GLU A 29 -6.15 13.30 7.19
CA GLU A 29 -7.01 13.95 8.15
C GLU A 29 -8.47 13.72 7.78
N ASP A 30 -9.28 13.35 8.77
CA ASP A 30 -10.71 13.04 8.60
C ASP A 30 -11.00 12.18 7.35
N PHE A 31 -10.26 11.08 7.24
CA PHE A 31 -10.38 10.11 6.15
C PHE A 31 -10.01 10.65 4.76
N ARG A 32 -9.22 11.72 4.69
CA ARG A 32 -8.79 12.35 3.43
C ARG A 32 -7.30 12.62 3.40
N HIS A 33 -6.68 12.37 2.25
CA HIS A 33 -5.30 12.75 2.01
C HIS A 33 -5.16 14.28 1.87
N ARG A 34 -4.12 14.84 2.50
CA ARG A 34 -3.83 16.29 2.46
C ARG A 34 -2.67 16.64 1.54
N THR A 35 -1.88 15.65 1.15
CA THR A 35 -0.60 15.84 0.45
C THR A 35 -0.47 15.02 -0.84
N VAL A 36 -1.42 14.13 -1.09
CA VAL A 36 -1.47 13.29 -2.30
C VAL A 36 -2.88 13.28 -2.86
N ASP A 37 -2.97 13.09 -4.18
CA ASP A 37 -4.21 12.87 -4.91
C ASP A 37 -4.33 11.36 -5.22
N PRO A 38 -5.20 10.62 -4.53
CA PRO A 38 -5.34 9.18 -4.75
C PRO A 38 -5.83 8.82 -6.16
N GLU A 39 -6.67 9.66 -6.77
CA GLU A 39 -7.23 9.39 -8.09
C GLU A 39 -6.17 9.54 -9.17
N ALA A 40 -5.42 10.64 -9.13
CA ALA A 40 -4.30 10.86 -10.03
C ALA A 40 -3.21 9.77 -9.89
N LEU A 41 -2.90 9.36 -8.65
CA LEU A 41 -1.96 8.27 -8.39
C LEU A 41 -2.46 6.93 -8.93
N ALA A 42 -3.74 6.61 -8.73
CA ALA A 42 -4.34 5.38 -9.25
C ALA A 42 -4.32 5.36 -10.78
N GLY A 43 -4.68 6.47 -11.43
CA GLY A 43 -4.60 6.62 -12.88
C GLY A 43 -3.18 6.39 -13.40
N ARG A 44 -2.20 7.06 -12.78
CA ARG A 44 -0.78 6.91 -13.16
C ARG A 44 -0.25 5.49 -12.92
N ALA A 45 -0.64 4.85 -11.82
CA ALA A 45 -0.27 3.47 -11.55
C ALA A 45 -0.87 2.52 -12.60
N GLY A 46 -2.11 2.76 -13.02
CA GLY A 46 -2.76 2.01 -14.10
C GLY A 46 -2.03 2.12 -15.44
N GLU A 47 -1.53 3.31 -15.80
CA GLU A 47 -0.72 3.51 -17.01
C GLU A 47 0.61 2.74 -16.98
N LEU A 48 1.25 2.66 -15.81
CA LEU A 48 2.56 2.04 -15.64
C LEU A 48 2.50 0.51 -15.45
N ALA A 49 1.39 0.01 -14.90
CA ALA A 49 1.23 -1.40 -14.56
C ALA A 49 1.47 -2.38 -15.73
N PRO A 50 0.99 -2.14 -16.98
CA PRO A 50 1.22 -3.07 -18.08
C PRO A 50 2.69 -3.31 -18.38
N GLU A 51 3.51 -2.26 -18.39
CA GLU A 51 4.95 -2.38 -18.64
C GLU A 51 5.64 -3.10 -17.47
N LEU A 52 5.26 -2.79 -16.23
CA LEU A 52 5.75 -3.49 -15.07
C LEU A 52 5.48 -5.01 -15.19
N TRP A 53 4.25 -5.40 -15.54
CA TRP A 53 3.87 -6.80 -15.70
C TRP A 53 4.60 -7.50 -16.85
N ARG A 54 4.83 -6.82 -17.98
CA ARG A 54 5.66 -7.36 -19.07
C ARG A 54 7.05 -7.75 -18.57
N ARG A 55 7.68 -6.90 -17.77
CA ARG A 55 9.00 -7.19 -17.17
C ARG A 55 8.96 -8.41 -16.26
N PHE A 56 7.92 -8.55 -15.43
CA PHE A 56 7.74 -9.73 -14.57
C PHE A 56 7.52 -11.01 -15.39
N HIS A 57 6.72 -10.98 -16.46
CA HIS A 57 6.51 -12.13 -17.33
C HIS A 57 7.76 -12.56 -18.10
N ALA A 58 8.67 -11.61 -18.37
CA ALA A 58 9.95 -11.92 -19.01
C ALA A 58 10.96 -12.55 -18.03
N LEU A 59 10.71 -12.54 -16.71
CA LEU A 59 11.58 -13.20 -15.75
C LEU A 59 11.46 -14.72 -15.86
N GLY A 60 12.59 -15.40 -15.83
CA GLY A 60 12.63 -16.85 -15.70
C GLY A 60 12.09 -17.28 -14.34
N TRP A 61 11.47 -18.47 -14.28
CA TRP A 61 11.13 -19.10 -13.00
C TRP A 61 12.39 -19.22 -12.12
N GLY A 62 12.28 -18.81 -10.85
CA GLY A 62 13.39 -18.85 -9.91
C GLY A 62 14.35 -17.66 -9.99
N THR A 63 14.00 -16.57 -10.69
CA THR A 63 14.78 -15.33 -10.66
C THR A 63 14.92 -14.83 -9.20
N PRO A 64 16.13 -14.60 -8.68
CA PRO A 64 16.34 -14.14 -7.31
C PRO A 64 15.70 -12.78 -7.07
N PHE A 65 14.95 -12.63 -5.97
CA PHE A 65 14.29 -11.38 -5.60
C PHE A 65 15.27 -10.21 -5.36
N LEU A 66 16.55 -10.50 -5.08
CA LEU A 66 17.57 -9.51 -4.73
C LEU A 66 18.54 -9.19 -5.87
N GLY A 67 18.39 -9.80 -7.07
CA GLY A 67 19.45 -9.80 -8.08
C GLY A 67 20.61 -10.72 -7.68
N ASP A 68 21.61 -10.85 -8.55
CA ASP A 68 22.90 -11.50 -8.22
C ASP A 68 23.66 -10.72 -7.14
#